data_AF-U7QR83-F1
#
_entry.id   AF-U7QR83-F1
#
_cell.length_a   1.000
_cell.length_b   1.000
_cell.length_c   1.000
_cell.angle_alpha   90.00
_cell.angle_beta   90.00
_cell.angle_gamma   90.00
#
_symmetry.space_group_name_H-M   'P 1'
#
loop_
_entity.id
_entity.type
_entity.pdbx_description
1 polymer ?
#
loop_
_entity_poly.entity_id
_entity_poly.type
_entity_poly.pdbx_seq_one_letter_code
_entity_poly.pdbx_strand_id
1 'polypeptide(L)' 'MNLLLEVGVDAAPHFPVSAVAVGAVGFIAAVSIGSIAWYNSKRPAGWEDKERPDFVPNVDKSNDPGLG' A
#
# COMPACT_ATOMS: atom_id res chain seq x y z
N MET A 1 18.78 -2.73 -42.16
CA MET A 1 18.44 -2.09 -40.88
C MET A 1 17.67 -3.04 -39.95
N ASN A 2 17.93 -4.35 -39.96
CA ASN A 2 17.26 -5.28 -39.03
C ASN A 2 18.09 -5.52 -37.77
N LEU A 3 19.41 -5.57 -37.90
CA LEU A 3 20.33 -5.84 -36.78
C LEU A 3 20.22 -4.81 -35.65
N LEU A 4 20.07 -3.52 -35.99
CA LEU A 4 19.93 -2.47 -34.97
C LEU A 4 18.56 -2.48 -34.29
N LEU A 5 17.52 -2.90 -35.02
CA LEU A 5 16.18 -3.10 -34.45
C LEU A 5 16.15 -4.32 -33.54
N GLU A 6 16.81 -5.41 -33.93
CA GLU A 6 16.92 -6.65 -33.18
C GLU A 6 17.70 -6.46 -31.87
N VAL A 7 18.88 -5.83 -31.93
CA VAL A 7 19.67 -5.48 -30.73
C VAL A 7 18.93 -4.48 -29.83
N GLY A 8 18.19 -3.53 -30.41
CA GLY A 8 17.39 -2.56 -29.67
C GLY A 8 16.18 -3.18 -28.98
N VAL A 9 15.59 -4.24 -29.54
CA VAL A 9 14.46 -4.97 -28.97
C VAL A 9 14.91 -5.93 -27.87
N ASP A 10 16.04 -6.62 -28.02
CA ASP A 10 16.62 -7.45 -26.94
C ASP A 10 17.18 -6.60 -25.79
N ALA A 11 17.66 -5.40 -26.08
CA ALA A 11 18.10 -4.43 -25.07
C ALA A 11 16.95 -3.59 -24.49
N ALA A 12 15.74 -3.64 -25.08
CA ALA A 12 14.58 -2.97 -24.52
C ALA A 12 14.22 -3.67 -23.21
N PRO A 13 14.01 -2.94 -22.10
CA PRO A 13 13.61 -3.57 -20.85
C PRO A 13 12.29 -4.30 -21.08
N HIS A 14 12.36 -5.63 -21.12
CA HIS A 14 11.21 -6.52 -21.14
C HIS A 14 10.25 -6.04 -20.04
N PHE A 15 8.99 -5.81 -20.39
CA PHE A 15 7.91 -5.26 -19.56
C PHE A 15 8.25 -5.26 -18.06
N PRO A 16 8.39 -4.10 -17.39
CA PRO A 16 9.11 -4.01 -16.13
C PRO A 16 8.34 -4.74 -15.02
N VAL A 17 8.58 -6.05 -14.91
CA VAL A 17 8.02 -6.93 -13.89
C VAL A 17 8.33 -6.38 -12.52
N SER A 18 9.50 -5.76 -12.35
CA SER A 18 9.89 -5.03 -11.15
C SER A 18 8.96 -3.85 -10.84
N ALA A 19 8.59 -3.03 -11.82
CA ALA A 19 7.68 -1.90 -11.61
C ALA A 19 6.28 -2.38 -11.22
N VAL A 20 5.77 -3.43 -11.87
CA VAL A 20 4.49 -4.03 -11.51
C VAL A 20 4.55 -4.68 -10.12
N ALA A 21 5.63 -5.38 -9.79
CA ALA A 21 5.82 -6.02 -8.50
C ALA A 21 5.88 -4.98 -7.37
N VAL A 22 6.68 -3.92 -7.53
CA VAL A 22 6.76 -2.82 -6.56
C VAL A 22 5.42 -2.11 -6.42
N GLY A 23 4.72 -1.85 -7.54
CA GLY A 23 3.39 -1.27 -7.53
C GLY A 23 2.36 -2.13 -6.78
N ALA A 24 2.35 -3.44 -7.03
CA ALA A 24 1.44 -4.37 -6.37
C ALA A 24 1.71 -4.48 -4.87
N VAL A 25 2.98 -4.65 -4.46
CA VAL A 25 3.38 -4.73 -3.05
C VAL A 25 3.09 -3.41 -2.33
N GLY A 26 3.44 -2.28 -2.95
CA GLY A 26 3.18 -0.96 -2.40
C GLY A 26 1.68 -0.67 -2.25
N PHE A 27 0.87 -1.09 -3.23
CA PHE A 27 -0.58 -0.97 -3.15
C PHE A 27 -1.16 -1.80 -2.01
N ILE A 28 -0.74 -3.07 -1.89
CA ILE A 28 -1.17 -3.95 -0.78
C ILE A 28 -0.82 -3.30 0.57
N ALA A 29 0.41 -2.83 0.73
CA ALA A 29 0.83 -2.13 1.95
C ALA A 29 -0.03 -0.89 2.22
N ALA A 30 -0.30 -0.07 1.21
CA ALA A 30 -1.10 1.14 1.33
C ALA A 30 -2.54 0.85 1.74
N VAL A 31 -3.21 -0.12 1.11
CA VAL A 31 -4.60 -0.47 1.46
C VAL A 31 -4.68 -1.13 2.83
N SER A 32 -3.70 -1.96 3.21
CA SER A 32 -3.68 -2.59 4.55
C SER A 32 -3.49 -1.54 5.64
N ILE A 33 -2.45 -0.71 5.56
CA ILE A 33 -2.17 0.31 6.58
C ILE A 33 -3.27 1.38 6.59
N GLY A 34 -3.71 1.84 5.41
CA GLY A 34 -4.79 2.82 5.29
C GLY A 34 -6.10 2.33 5.89
N SER A 35 -6.45 1.05 5.69
CA SER A 35 -7.65 0.46 6.32
C SER A 35 -7.52 0.44 7.84
N ILE A 36 -6.37 0.00 8.37
CA ILE A 36 -6.13 0.00 9.83
C ILE A 36 -6.27 1.42 10.39
N ALA A 37 -5.65 2.40 9.75
CA ALA A 37 -5.70 3.79 10.18
C ALA A 37 -7.13 4.36 10.13
N TRP A 38 -7.89 4.08 9.06
CA TRP A 38 -9.27 4.54 8.91
C TRP A 38 -10.19 3.96 9.99
N TYR A 39 -10.08 2.66 10.25
CA TYR A 39 -10.88 1.98 11.27
C TYR A 39 -10.52 2.38 12.72
N ASN A 40 -9.31 2.90 12.96
CA ASN A 40 -8.87 3.49 14.23
C ASN A 40 -9.02 5.03 14.27
N SER A 41 -9.60 5.62 13.21
CA SER A 41 -9.94 7.05 13.15
C SER A 41 -11.30 7.33 13.79
N LYS A 42 -11.61 8.61 13.95
CA LYS A 42 -12.94 9.07 14.37
C LYS A 42 -13.98 8.62 13.33
N ARG A 43 -15.09 8.06 13.80
CA ARG A 43 -16.20 7.63 12.94
C ARG A 43 -16.82 8.85 12.21
N PRO A 44 -17.19 8.70 10.92
CA PRO A 44 -17.95 9.74 10.23
C PRO A 44 -19.38 9.80 10.79
N ALA A 45 -20.09 10.89 10.48
CA ALA A 45 -21.45 11.10 10.94
C ALA A 45 -22.40 9.99 10.45
N GLY A 46 -23.24 9.45 11.34
CA GLY A 46 -24.17 8.36 11.08
C GLY A 46 -23.56 6.95 11.19
N TRP A 47 -22.30 6.84 11.61
CA TRP A 47 -21.55 5.59 11.81
C TRP A 47 -20.97 5.47 13.23
N GLU A 48 -21.46 6.28 14.17
CA GLU A 48 -21.02 6.31 15.56
C GLU A 48 -21.26 4.97 16.26
N ASP A 49 -22.37 4.30 15.96
CA ASP A 49 -22.76 3.01 16.54
C ASP A 49 -22.10 1.80 15.86
N LYS A 50 -21.20 2.04 14.88
CA LYS A 50 -20.53 0.97 14.14
C LYS A 50 -19.21 0.57 14.80
N GLU A 51 -19.14 -0.69 15.20
CA GLU A 51 -17.93 -1.30 15.72
C GLU A 51 -16.87 -1.53 14.62
N ARG A 52 -15.61 -1.58 15.07
CA ARG A 52 -14.48 -1.92 14.20
C ARG A 52 -14.52 -3.43 13.91
N PRO A 53 -14.22 -3.89 12.69
CA PRO A 53 -14.11 -5.33 12.42
C PRO A 53 -13.02 -5.99 13.27
N ASP A 54 -13.25 -7.22 13.74
CA ASP A 54 -12.38 -7.92 14.70
C ASP A 54 -10.94 -8.13 14.21
N PHE A 55 -10.76 -8.33 12.91
CA PHE A 55 -9.45 -8.57 12.31
C PHE A 55 -8.55 -7.32 12.23
N VAL A 56 -9.11 -6.13 12.46
CA VAL A 56 -8.32 -4.90 12.47
C VAL A 56 -7.66 -4.77 13.85
N PRO A 57 -6.36 -4.49 13.96
CA PRO A 57 -5.77 -4.20 15.27
C PRO A 57 -6.33 -2.89 15.86
N ASN A 58 -6.51 -2.84 17.18
CA ASN A 58 -6.69 -1.55 17.86
C ASN A 58 -5.33 -0.85 17.97
N VAL A 59 -5.24 0.39 17.51
CA VAL A 59 -4.00 1.18 17.58
C VAL A 59 -4.24 2.35 18.52
N ASP A 60 -3.78 2.21 19.75
CA ASP A 60 -3.86 3.26 20.76
C ASP A 60 -2.89 4.40 20.42
N LYS A 61 -3.36 5.63 20.55
CA LYS A 61 -2.53 6.82 20.38
C LYS A 61 -1.77 7.04 21.69
N SER A 62 -0.64 6.35 21.89
CA SER A 62 0.26 6.70 22.99
C SER A 62 0.84 8.09 22.75
N ASN A 63 0.74 8.99 23.73
CA ASN A 63 1.43 10.29 23.70
C ASN A 63 2.94 10.17 23.99
N ASP A 64 3.47 8.95 24.06
CA ASP A 64 4.89 8.69 24.18
C ASP A 64 5.48 8.51 22.78
N PRO A 65 6.33 9.43 22.31
CA PRO A 65 7.01 9.31 21.02
C PRO A 65 8.08 8.20 21.01
N GLY A 66 8.24 7.44 22.11
CA GLY A 66 9.25 6.39 22.23
C GLY A 66 10.67 6.96 22.22
N LEU A 67 10.83 8.23 22.62
CA LEU A 67 12.09 8.95 22.76
C LEU A 67 12.56 8.96 24.22
N GLY A 68 12.49 7.81 24.88
CA GLY A 68 13.10 7.56 26.19
C GLY A 68 14.55 7.12 26.05
#